data_AF-A0AAV1J0V9-F1
#
_entry.id   AF-A0AAV1J0V9-F1
#
_cell.length_a   1.000
_cell.length_b   1.000
_cell.length_c   1.000
_cell.angle_alpha   90.00
_cell.angle_beta   90.00
_cell.angle_gamma   90.00
#
_symmetry.space_group_name_H-M   'P 1'
#
loop_
_entity.id
_entity.type
_entity.pdbx_description
1 polymer ?
#
loop_
_entity_poly.entity_id
_entity_poly.type
_entity_poly.pdbx_seq_one_letter_code
_entity_poly.pdbx_strand_id
1 'polypeptide(L)'
;MYSVEQTQIGEHIEKSSAPARLTPYHVREFSCGTLYYRTFFVDTKRDALYVGAMDRLYRLNMNNISASHCERDAINLEPSNVAQCVSKGKSEHFDCRNHIRVIQPMGDGSRLYICGTNAHSPKDWVLYSNLTHLPRHEYVPGIGMGVAKCPYDPADNSTALWVERGNPGSLPALYSGTNAEFTKADTVIFRTDLHNLTTGRKEFSFRRTLKYDSKWLDKPNFVGSFDVGDYVLFFFRETAVEYINCGKAVYSRVARVCKRDTGGKNILSQNWATYLKARLNCSIPGEFPFYFNEIPESTNLDFNYIPLRPKHANIDCQFGTNIRSFNSMVHRDLSDKRAANSRRGPIFI
;
A
#
# COMPACT_ATOMS: atom_id res chain seq x y z
N MET A 1 -14.72 -54.45 39.59
CA MET A 1 -15.77 -53.44 39.89
C MET A 1 -15.07 -52.10 39.98
N TYR A 2 -15.23 -51.13 39.08
CA TYR A 2 -16.28 -50.86 38.11
C TYR A 2 -15.69 -50.40 36.77
N SER A 3 -16.30 -50.90 35.71
CA SER A 3 -16.25 -50.39 34.34
C SER A 3 -16.99 -49.04 34.26
N VAL A 4 -16.44 -48.07 33.54
CA VAL A 4 -17.19 -46.88 33.08
C VAL A 4 -17.02 -46.76 31.57
N GLU A 5 -18.17 -46.72 30.91
CA GLU A 5 -18.40 -46.79 29.47
C GLU A 5 -17.81 -45.61 28.68
N GLN A 6 -17.28 -45.93 27.50
CA GLN A 6 -17.09 -44.95 26.43
C GLN A 6 -18.45 -44.55 25.89
N THR A 7 -18.87 -43.32 26.16
CA THR A 7 -20.04 -42.72 25.49
C THR A 7 -19.57 -42.05 24.21
N GLN A 8 -19.87 -42.65 23.06
CA GLN A 8 -19.80 -41.99 21.76
C GLN A 8 -20.88 -40.92 21.69
N ILE A 9 -20.50 -39.64 21.70
CA ILE A 9 -21.38 -38.54 21.32
C ILE A 9 -21.11 -38.28 19.83
N GLY A 10 -22.09 -38.66 19.01
CA GLY A 10 -22.04 -38.57 17.56
C GLY A 10 -21.84 -37.15 17.05
N GLU A 11 -20.98 -37.02 16.05
CA GLU A 11 -20.82 -35.83 15.22
C GLU A 11 -22.12 -35.54 14.45
N HIS A 12 -22.87 -34.53 14.91
CA HIS A 12 -23.76 -33.76 14.05
C HIS A 12 -23.10 -32.41 13.75
N ILE A 13 -22.05 -32.43 12.93
CA ILE A 13 -21.61 -31.23 12.22
C ILE A 13 -22.53 -31.10 11.01
N GLU A 14 -23.53 -30.25 11.13
CA GLU A 14 -24.31 -29.75 10.01
C GLU A 14 -23.35 -29.06 9.02
N LYS A 15 -22.97 -29.77 7.95
CA LYS A 15 -22.28 -29.20 6.79
C LYS A 15 -23.28 -28.31 6.04
N SER A 16 -23.51 -27.11 6.54
CA SER A 16 -24.29 -26.08 5.88
C SER A 16 -23.37 -25.09 5.16
N SER A 17 -23.66 -24.89 3.87
CA SER A 17 -23.01 -24.03 2.88
C SER A 17 -21.66 -24.51 2.30
N ALA A 18 -21.74 -25.46 1.37
CA ALA A 18 -20.88 -25.37 0.20
C ALA A 18 -21.11 -23.99 -0.46
N PRO A 19 -20.07 -23.29 -0.97
CA PRO A 19 -20.30 -22.08 -1.74
C PRO A 19 -21.25 -22.45 -2.88
N ALA A 20 -22.35 -21.70 -3.02
CA ALA A 20 -23.24 -21.84 -4.15
C ALA A 20 -22.36 -21.94 -5.39
N ARG A 21 -22.46 -23.05 -6.15
CA ARG A 21 -21.77 -23.17 -7.43
C ARG A 21 -22.23 -21.99 -8.26
N LEU A 22 -21.44 -20.92 -8.32
CA LEU A 22 -21.67 -19.80 -9.20
C LEU A 22 -21.78 -20.42 -10.59
N THR A 23 -22.98 -20.36 -11.16
CA THR A 23 -23.17 -20.89 -12.51
C THR A 23 -22.26 -20.07 -13.44
N PRO A 24 -21.71 -20.66 -14.52
CA PRO A 24 -20.81 -19.96 -15.45
C PRO A 24 -21.38 -18.63 -15.97
N TYR A 25 -22.71 -18.46 -15.94
CA TYR A 25 -23.42 -17.25 -16.33
C TYR A 25 -23.17 -16.03 -15.42
N HIS A 26 -22.70 -16.21 -14.18
CA HIS A 26 -22.47 -15.12 -13.22
C HIS A 26 -20.99 -14.75 -13.05
N VAL A 27 -20.07 -15.53 -13.62
CA VAL A 27 -18.63 -15.26 -13.56
C VAL A 27 -18.19 -14.73 -14.92
N ARG A 28 -17.51 -13.58 -14.90
CA ARG A 28 -16.93 -12.95 -16.09
C ARG A 28 -15.42 -12.99 -15.95
N GLU A 29 -14.74 -13.28 -17.05
CA GLU A 29 -13.29 -13.41 -17.10
C GLU A 29 -12.72 -12.46 -18.16
N PHE A 30 -11.55 -11.91 -17.88
CA PHE A 30 -10.74 -11.16 -18.83
C PHE A 30 -9.32 -11.69 -18.75
N SER A 31 -8.75 -12.08 -19.90
CA SER A 31 -7.37 -12.56 -19.99
C SER A 31 -6.77 -12.20 -21.35
N CYS A 32 -5.58 -11.61 -21.30
CA CYS A 32 -4.72 -11.35 -22.46
C CYS A 32 -3.42 -12.16 -22.34
N GLY A 33 -3.48 -13.30 -21.64
CA GLY A 33 -2.33 -14.13 -21.30
C GLY A 33 -1.78 -13.87 -19.90
N THR A 34 -0.59 -14.42 -19.63
CA THR A 34 0.10 -14.35 -18.33
C THR A 34 0.80 -13.00 -18.13
N LEU A 35 0.02 -11.98 -17.80
CA LEU A 35 0.50 -10.59 -17.67
C LEU A 35 0.54 -10.07 -16.23
N TYR A 36 0.38 -10.92 -15.21
CA TYR A 36 0.52 -10.53 -13.80
C TYR A 36 -0.36 -9.31 -13.40
N TYR A 37 -1.68 -9.44 -13.58
CA TYR A 37 -2.68 -8.44 -13.17
C TYR A 37 -2.69 -8.26 -11.65
N ARG A 38 -2.00 -7.24 -11.12
CA ARG A 38 -1.75 -7.09 -9.67
C ARG A 38 -2.21 -5.77 -9.08
N THR A 39 -2.41 -4.74 -9.89
CA THR A 39 -2.77 -3.40 -9.39
C THR A 39 -4.15 -3.04 -9.89
N PHE A 40 -5.07 -2.71 -8.99
CA PHE A 40 -6.45 -2.39 -9.33
C PHE A 40 -6.81 -0.99 -8.87
N PHE A 41 -7.55 -0.27 -9.71
CA PHE A 41 -8.22 0.97 -9.32
C PHE A 41 -9.63 0.99 -9.91
N VAL A 42 -10.62 1.14 -9.03
CA VAL A 42 -12.04 1.16 -9.41
C VAL A 42 -12.50 2.60 -9.50
N ASP A 43 -13.00 3.01 -10.67
CA ASP A 43 -13.68 4.29 -10.87
C ASP A 43 -15.17 4.07 -11.18
N THR A 44 -15.98 4.10 -10.13
CA THR A 44 -17.43 3.95 -10.22
C THR A 44 -18.13 5.08 -10.96
N LYS A 45 -17.51 6.28 -11.08
CA LYS A 45 -18.12 7.40 -11.82
C LYS A 45 -18.05 7.20 -13.32
N ARG A 46 -17.09 6.40 -13.79
CA ARG A 46 -16.80 6.17 -15.21
C ARG A 46 -17.02 4.71 -15.63
N ASP A 47 -17.68 3.92 -14.78
CA ASP A 47 -17.89 2.47 -14.94
C ASP A 47 -16.64 1.73 -15.42
N ALA A 48 -15.48 2.07 -14.84
CA ALA A 48 -14.19 1.60 -15.30
C ALA A 48 -13.41 0.91 -14.18
N LEU A 49 -12.85 -0.26 -14.50
CA LEU A 49 -11.87 -0.95 -13.68
C LEU A 49 -10.50 -0.84 -14.37
N TYR A 50 -9.60 -0.06 -13.76
CA TYR A 50 -8.22 0.04 -14.23
C TYR A 50 -7.38 -1.09 -13.65
N VAL A 51 -6.65 -1.80 -14.52
CA VAL A 51 -5.83 -2.95 -14.14
C VAL A 51 -4.42 -2.79 -14.64
N GLY A 52 -3.48 -2.65 -13.69
CA GLY A 52 -2.05 -2.62 -13.94
C GLY A 52 -1.50 -4.02 -14.06
N ALA A 53 -0.79 -4.26 -15.15
CA ALA A 53 -0.21 -5.55 -15.52
C ALA A 53 1.27 -5.35 -15.93
N MET A 54 1.88 -6.40 -16.45
CA MET A 54 3.19 -6.37 -17.09
C MET A 54 3.09 -5.65 -18.44
N ASP A 55 3.85 -4.57 -18.57
CA ASP A 55 4.00 -3.63 -19.68
C ASP A 55 2.73 -2.91 -20.13
N ARG A 56 1.60 -3.14 -19.45
CA ARG A 56 0.28 -2.68 -19.91
C ARG A 56 -0.56 -2.19 -18.75
N LEU A 57 -1.38 -1.19 -19.05
CA LEU A 57 -2.46 -0.72 -18.20
C LEU A 57 -3.76 -0.88 -18.97
N TYR A 58 -4.73 -1.57 -18.38
CA TYR A 58 -6.05 -1.82 -18.97
C TYR A 58 -7.11 -0.93 -18.35
N ARG A 59 -8.13 -0.59 -19.13
CA ARG A 59 -9.38 0.07 -18.71
C ARG A 59 -10.54 -0.85 -19.05
N LEU A 60 -10.87 -1.74 -18.12
CA LEU A 60 -11.93 -2.73 -18.32
C LEU A 60 -13.30 -2.12 -18.05
N ASN A 61 -14.30 -2.60 -18.76
CA ASN A 61 -15.69 -2.28 -18.51
C ASN A 61 -16.13 -2.91 -17.17
N MET A 62 -16.50 -2.09 -16.19
CA MET A 62 -16.84 -2.56 -14.85
C MET A 62 -18.14 -3.36 -14.81
N ASN A 63 -19.08 -3.07 -15.71
CA ASN A 63 -20.29 -3.87 -15.85
C ASN A 63 -19.93 -5.26 -16.36
N ASN A 64 -19.21 -5.37 -17.49
CA ASN A 64 -18.80 -6.64 -18.08
C ASN A 64 -17.34 -6.65 -18.52
N ILE A 65 -16.44 -7.18 -17.68
CA ILE A 65 -15.00 -7.21 -17.99
C ILE A 65 -14.68 -8.03 -19.26
N SER A 66 -15.47 -9.07 -19.57
CA SER A 66 -15.31 -9.91 -20.76
C SER A 66 -15.63 -9.19 -22.07
N ALA A 67 -16.31 -8.03 -22.00
CA ALA A 67 -16.55 -7.18 -23.17
C ALA A 67 -15.36 -6.27 -23.53
N SER A 68 -14.33 -6.24 -22.69
CA SER A 68 -13.13 -5.42 -22.90
C SER A 68 -12.15 -6.15 -23.83
N HIS A 69 -11.41 -5.40 -24.63
CA HIS A 69 -10.47 -5.92 -25.62
C HIS A 69 -9.01 -5.62 -25.23
N CYS A 70 -8.14 -6.63 -25.37
CA CYS A 70 -6.73 -6.56 -25.00
C CYS A 70 -5.93 -5.40 -25.62
N GLU A 71 -6.23 -5.04 -26.87
CA GLU A 71 -5.47 -4.01 -27.60
C GLU A 71 -6.15 -2.64 -27.56
N ARG A 72 -7.48 -2.58 -27.60
CA ARG A 72 -8.23 -1.31 -27.67
C ARG A 72 -8.42 -0.66 -26.31
N ASP A 73 -8.58 -1.46 -25.26
CA ASP A 73 -8.87 -0.99 -23.91
C ASP A 73 -7.59 -1.00 -23.04
N ALA A 74 -6.44 -0.80 -23.67
CA ALA A 74 -5.13 -0.83 -23.03
C ALA A 74 -4.18 0.25 -23.57
N ILE A 75 -3.19 0.60 -22.76
CA ILE A 75 -2.02 1.36 -23.18
C ILE A 75 -0.75 0.56 -22.87
N ASN A 76 0.20 0.60 -23.79
CA ASN A 76 1.50 -0.04 -23.63
C ASN A 76 2.47 0.93 -22.95
N LEU A 77 3.06 0.49 -21.85
CA LEU A 77 4.05 1.19 -21.05
C LEU A 77 5.31 0.31 -20.99
N GLU A 78 5.97 0.09 -22.13
CA GLU A 78 7.12 -0.79 -22.23
C GLU A 78 8.35 -0.26 -21.44
N PRO A 79 9.22 -1.16 -20.95
CA PRO A 79 10.40 -0.80 -20.21
C PRO A 79 11.43 -0.08 -21.09
N SER A 80 12.10 0.94 -20.55
CA SER A 80 13.11 1.70 -21.30
C SER A 80 14.51 1.06 -21.33
N ASN A 81 14.91 0.33 -20.28
CA ASN A 81 16.30 -0.08 -20.05
C ASN A 81 16.47 -1.60 -19.83
N VAL A 82 15.88 -2.44 -20.69
CA VAL A 82 15.90 -3.91 -20.56
C VAL A 82 17.33 -4.47 -20.51
N ALA A 83 18.19 -4.08 -21.46
CA ALA A 83 19.57 -4.60 -21.55
C ALA A 83 20.39 -4.34 -20.27
N GLN A 84 20.24 -3.16 -19.67
CA GLN A 84 20.92 -2.80 -18.42
C GLN A 84 20.40 -3.60 -17.21
N CYS A 85 19.11 -3.93 -17.22
CA CYS A 85 18.52 -4.78 -16.19
C CYS A 85 19.06 -6.22 -16.32
N VAL A 86 19.09 -6.77 -17.54
CA VAL A 86 19.60 -8.11 -17.83
C VAL A 86 21.10 -8.21 -17.49
N SER A 87 21.89 -7.17 -17.81
CA SER A 87 23.32 -7.15 -17.46
C SER A 87 23.60 -7.16 -15.95
N LYS A 88 22.59 -6.85 -15.12
CA LYS A 88 22.64 -6.97 -13.65
C LYS A 88 22.19 -8.34 -13.14
N GLY A 89 21.99 -9.33 -14.04
CA GLY A 89 21.63 -10.71 -13.71
C GLY A 89 20.14 -10.94 -13.44
N LYS A 90 19.27 -10.05 -13.91
CA LYS A 90 17.80 -10.15 -13.74
C LYS A 90 17.14 -10.83 -14.94
N SER A 91 15.99 -11.48 -14.72
CA SER A 91 15.27 -12.20 -15.77
C SER A 91 14.68 -11.23 -16.81
N GLU A 92 15.00 -11.44 -18.08
CA GLU A 92 14.48 -10.62 -19.18
C GLU A 92 12.94 -10.69 -19.29
N HIS A 93 12.37 -11.88 -19.12
CA HIS A 93 10.95 -12.14 -19.35
C HIS A 93 10.03 -11.70 -18.20
N PHE A 94 10.59 -11.42 -17.01
CA PHE A 94 9.80 -11.03 -15.85
C PHE A 94 10.36 -9.79 -15.15
N ASP A 95 11.58 -9.86 -14.62
CA ASP A 95 12.16 -8.77 -13.81
C ASP A 95 12.43 -7.51 -14.65
N CYS A 96 12.90 -7.69 -15.89
CA CYS A 96 13.24 -6.61 -16.80
C CYS A 96 12.08 -6.13 -17.67
N ARG A 97 10.84 -6.38 -17.20
CA ARG A 97 9.61 -5.82 -17.75
C ARG A 97 9.12 -4.66 -16.89
N ASN A 98 8.15 -3.91 -17.38
CA ASN A 98 7.53 -2.83 -16.61
C ASN A 98 6.24 -3.32 -15.93
N HIS A 99 6.30 -3.64 -14.65
CA HIS A 99 5.10 -4.02 -13.90
C HIS A 99 4.45 -2.78 -13.31
N ILE A 100 3.20 -2.50 -13.67
CA ILE A 100 2.46 -1.35 -13.13
C ILE A 100 2.06 -1.63 -11.68
N ARG A 101 2.45 -0.74 -10.77
CA ARG A 101 2.34 -0.90 -9.30
C ARG A 101 1.50 0.15 -8.62
N VAL A 102 1.27 1.29 -9.28
CA VAL A 102 0.46 2.38 -8.74
C VAL A 102 -0.48 2.87 -9.83
N ILE A 103 -1.76 2.99 -9.48
CA ILE A 103 -2.79 3.66 -10.27
C ILE A 103 -3.60 4.50 -9.29
N GLN A 104 -3.58 5.83 -9.46
CA GLN A 104 -4.26 6.75 -8.55
C GLN A 104 -4.97 7.85 -9.34
N PRO A 105 -6.21 8.24 -8.96
CA PRO A 105 -6.90 9.34 -9.60
C PRO A 105 -6.28 10.68 -9.19
N MET A 106 -6.17 11.60 -10.13
CA MET A 106 -5.81 12.99 -9.88
C MET A 106 -7.04 13.88 -10.08
N GLY A 107 -7.22 14.84 -9.18
CA GLY A 107 -8.33 15.79 -9.19
C GLY A 107 -9.70 15.11 -9.15
N ASP A 108 -10.47 15.29 -10.21
CA ASP A 108 -11.79 14.69 -10.42
C ASP A 108 -11.74 13.28 -11.04
N GLY A 109 -10.54 12.72 -11.21
CA GLY A 109 -10.29 11.44 -11.88
C GLY A 109 -10.24 11.56 -13.41
N SER A 110 -10.21 12.77 -13.98
CA SER A 110 -9.97 12.96 -15.41
C SER A 110 -8.58 12.48 -15.84
N ARG A 111 -7.62 12.52 -14.91
CA ARG A 111 -6.25 12.03 -15.07
C ARG A 111 -5.92 10.96 -14.05
N LEU A 112 -4.99 10.09 -14.42
CA LEU A 112 -4.48 9.01 -13.60
C LEU A 112 -2.97 9.17 -13.43
N TYR A 113 -2.50 9.16 -12.19
CA TYR A 113 -1.10 8.98 -11.84
C TYR A 113 -0.77 7.49 -11.86
N ILE A 114 0.25 7.11 -12.63
CA ILE A 114 0.67 5.72 -12.84
C ILE A 114 2.15 5.58 -12.49
N CYS A 115 2.55 4.50 -11.83
CA CYS A 115 3.98 4.19 -11.61
C CYS A 115 4.23 2.69 -11.80
N GLY A 116 5.36 2.36 -12.42
CA GLY A 116 5.76 0.97 -12.69
C GLY A 116 7.25 0.72 -12.49
N THR A 117 7.62 -0.55 -12.36
CA THR A 117 8.99 -1.00 -12.06
C THR A 117 10.00 -0.66 -13.17
N ASN A 118 9.52 -0.55 -14.41
CA ASN A 118 10.27 -0.16 -15.61
C ASN A 118 11.66 -0.81 -15.68
N ALA A 119 11.70 -2.15 -15.65
CA ALA A 119 12.93 -2.94 -15.67
C ALA A 119 13.94 -2.54 -14.59
N HIS A 120 13.52 -2.58 -13.32
CA HIS A 120 14.35 -2.15 -12.20
C HIS A 120 14.87 -0.70 -12.34
N SER A 121 14.06 0.18 -12.92
CA SER A 121 14.33 1.62 -13.02
C SER A 121 13.01 2.39 -12.92
N PRO A 122 12.38 2.44 -11.72
CA PRO A 122 11.01 2.88 -11.54
C PRO A 122 10.70 4.19 -12.24
N LYS A 123 9.55 4.25 -12.91
CA LYS A 123 9.12 5.39 -13.71
C LYS A 123 7.64 5.64 -13.49
N ASP A 124 7.26 6.91 -13.50
CA ASP A 124 5.89 7.37 -13.35
C ASP A 124 5.42 8.19 -14.55
N TRP A 125 4.10 8.21 -14.74
CA TRP A 125 3.40 8.88 -15.82
C TRP A 125 2.11 9.49 -15.30
N VAL A 126 1.61 10.48 -16.04
CA VAL A 126 0.24 10.94 -15.92
C VAL A 126 -0.45 10.70 -17.26
N LEU A 127 -1.59 10.02 -17.22
CA LEU A 127 -2.41 9.69 -18.39
C LEU A 127 -3.80 10.28 -18.22
N TYR A 128 -4.51 10.49 -19.32
CA TYR A 128 -5.95 10.69 -19.25
C TYR A 128 -6.66 9.39 -18.85
N SER A 129 -7.84 9.52 -18.25
CA SER A 129 -8.68 8.39 -17.84
C SER A 129 -9.06 7.46 -18.99
N ASN A 130 -9.03 7.92 -20.25
CA ASN A 130 -9.22 7.07 -21.43
C ASN A 130 -7.94 6.34 -21.91
N LEU A 131 -6.88 6.32 -21.08
CA LEU A 131 -5.58 5.72 -21.39
C LEU A 131 -4.84 6.35 -22.57
N THR A 132 -4.96 7.68 -22.73
CA THR A 132 -4.16 8.44 -23.69
C THR A 132 -3.09 9.28 -23.00
N HIS A 133 -1.94 9.47 -23.66
CA HIS A 133 -0.89 10.34 -23.16
C HIS A 133 -1.33 11.79 -23.15
N LEU A 134 -0.89 12.53 -22.13
CA LEU A 134 -0.99 13.99 -22.14
C LEU A 134 -0.21 14.57 -23.34
N PRO A 135 -0.72 15.63 -23.99
CA PRO A 135 0.03 16.37 -24.99
C PRO A 135 1.35 16.91 -24.41
N ARG A 136 2.38 17.09 -25.25
CA ARG A 136 3.71 17.58 -24.82
C ARG A 136 3.69 18.92 -24.09
N HIS A 137 2.70 19.78 -24.38
CA HIS A 137 2.56 21.08 -23.73
C HIS A 137 1.91 20.99 -22.34
N GLU A 138 1.24 19.87 -22.01
CA GLU A 138 0.64 19.61 -20.70
C GLU A 138 1.63 18.86 -19.79
N TYR A 139 2.73 19.52 -19.47
CA TYR A 139 3.74 18.97 -18.57
C TYR A 139 3.27 18.98 -17.12
N VAL A 140 3.35 17.83 -16.44
CA VAL A 140 3.08 17.71 -15.01
C VAL A 140 4.42 17.72 -14.25
N PRO A 141 4.69 18.72 -13.40
CA PRO A 141 5.97 18.84 -12.71
C PRO A 141 6.20 17.68 -11.73
N GLY A 142 7.45 17.23 -11.63
CA GLY A 142 7.85 16.15 -10.72
C GLY A 142 7.56 14.73 -11.23
N ILE A 143 7.03 14.58 -12.46
CA ILE A 143 6.77 13.29 -13.12
C ILE A 143 7.94 12.89 -14.03
N GLY A 144 8.25 11.59 -14.08
CA GLY A 144 9.23 10.97 -14.96
C GLY A 144 10.23 10.06 -14.24
N MET A 145 10.42 10.23 -12.93
CA MET A 145 11.23 9.36 -12.07
C MET A 145 10.35 8.73 -10.98
N GLY A 146 10.28 7.40 -10.95
CA GLY A 146 9.46 6.63 -10.00
C GLY A 146 10.18 6.19 -8.74
N VAL A 147 11.46 6.57 -8.57
CA VAL A 147 12.27 6.20 -7.39
C VAL A 147 11.57 6.65 -6.11
N ALA A 148 11.48 5.74 -5.13
CA ALA A 148 10.71 5.89 -3.90
C ALA A 148 9.19 6.07 -4.05
N LYS A 149 8.65 6.16 -5.28
CA LYS A 149 7.21 6.27 -5.57
C LYS A 149 6.56 4.90 -5.86
N CYS A 150 7.31 3.99 -6.45
CA CYS A 150 6.95 2.59 -6.67
C CYS A 150 8.23 1.71 -6.68
N PRO A 151 8.12 0.37 -6.57
CA PRO A 151 9.29 -0.48 -6.33
C PRO A 151 10.12 -0.73 -7.59
N TYR A 152 11.39 -1.07 -7.37
CA TYR A 152 12.29 -1.57 -8.41
C TYR A 152 11.94 -3.00 -8.84
N ASP A 153 11.61 -3.86 -7.87
CA ASP A 153 11.42 -5.29 -8.06
C ASP A 153 9.92 -5.63 -8.15
N PRO A 154 9.47 -6.40 -9.14
CA PRO A 154 8.06 -6.80 -9.26
C PRO A 154 7.57 -7.76 -8.16
N ALA A 155 8.45 -8.34 -7.37
CA ALA A 155 8.06 -9.16 -6.21
C ALA A 155 7.87 -8.33 -4.93
N ASP A 156 8.20 -7.04 -4.93
CA ASP A 156 8.09 -6.21 -3.72
C ASP A 156 6.65 -5.81 -3.40
N ASN A 157 6.29 -5.97 -2.14
CA ASN A 157 5.04 -5.49 -1.56
C ASN A 157 5.17 -4.00 -1.23
N SER A 158 4.42 -3.18 -1.97
CA SER A 158 4.47 -1.72 -1.89
C SER A 158 3.06 -1.16 -1.79
N THR A 159 2.94 0.09 -1.35
CA THR A 159 1.68 0.82 -1.31
C THR A 159 1.90 2.26 -1.73
N ALA A 160 0.89 2.88 -2.35
CA ALA A 160 0.91 4.30 -2.64
C ALA A 160 -0.51 4.88 -2.68
N LEU A 161 -0.61 6.16 -2.35
CA LEU A 161 -1.87 6.91 -2.31
C LEU A 161 -1.62 8.34 -2.77
N TRP A 162 -2.46 8.83 -3.67
CA TRP A 162 -2.45 10.23 -4.09
C TRP A 162 -3.35 11.07 -3.18
N VAL A 163 -2.78 12.07 -2.52
CA VAL A 163 -3.49 12.93 -1.56
C VAL A 163 -3.62 14.33 -2.12
N GLU A 164 -4.85 14.72 -2.45
CA GLU A 164 -5.17 16.04 -3.04
C GLU A 164 -5.15 17.18 -2.02
N ARG A 165 -5.58 16.93 -0.77
CA ARG A 165 -5.83 17.99 0.21
C ARG A 165 -5.25 17.68 1.59
N GLY A 166 -4.92 18.75 2.31
CA GLY A 166 -4.41 18.72 3.69
C GLY A 166 -2.88 18.78 3.81
N ASN A 167 -2.17 18.68 2.69
CA ASN A 167 -0.72 18.87 2.60
C ASN A 167 -0.35 20.37 2.72
N PRO A 168 0.93 20.70 2.98
CA PRO A 168 1.43 22.07 2.97
C PRO A 168 1.10 22.81 1.65
N GLY A 169 0.68 24.07 1.77
CA GLY A 169 0.25 24.87 0.61
C GLY A 169 -1.04 24.36 -0.06
N SER A 170 -1.73 23.37 0.51
CA SER A 170 -2.85 22.66 -0.14
C SER A 170 -2.48 22.04 -1.49
N LEU A 171 -1.21 21.63 -1.63
CA LEU A 171 -0.70 21.03 -2.86
C LEU A 171 -0.88 19.50 -2.87
N PRO A 172 -1.16 18.88 -4.02
CA PRO A 172 -1.28 17.44 -4.10
C PRO A 172 0.10 16.78 -3.97
N ALA A 173 0.12 15.56 -3.43
CA ALA A 173 1.34 14.76 -3.33
C ALA A 173 1.03 13.26 -3.31
N LEU A 174 1.96 12.46 -3.85
CA LEU A 174 1.93 11.02 -3.67
C LEU A 174 2.61 10.65 -2.36
N TYR A 175 1.92 9.83 -1.56
CA TYR A 175 2.46 9.12 -0.41
C TYR A 175 2.73 7.68 -0.81
N SER A 176 3.84 7.09 -0.37
CA SER A 176 4.22 5.73 -0.78
C SER A 176 5.05 5.01 0.28
N GLY A 177 4.90 3.70 0.34
CA GLY A 177 5.74 2.79 1.11
C GLY A 177 6.33 1.76 0.15
N THR A 178 7.65 1.79 -0.06
CA THR A 178 8.32 0.94 -1.06
C THR A 178 9.81 0.77 -0.74
N ASN A 179 10.53 0.07 -1.61
CA ASN A 179 11.98 0.06 -1.65
C ASN A 179 12.50 1.07 -2.69
N ALA A 180 13.37 1.99 -2.25
CA ALA A 180 13.90 3.06 -3.08
C ALA A 180 15.23 2.72 -3.78
N GLU A 181 15.72 1.48 -3.65
CA GLU A 181 17.01 1.08 -4.22
C GLU A 181 16.97 -0.33 -4.83
N PHE A 182 17.78 -0.53 -5.87
CA PHE A 182 17.89 -1.81 -6.58
C PHE A 182 18.33 -2.98 -5.66
N THR A 183 19.22 -2.71 -4.71
CA THR A 183 19.77 -3.70 -3.76
C THR A 183 18.78 -4.10 -2.66
N LYS A 184 17.61 -3.46 -2.63
CA LYS A 184 16.60 -3.57 -1.58
C LYS A 184 17.02 -3.06 -0.20
N ALA A 185 18.14 -2.35 -0.09
CA ALA A 185 18.67 -1.87 1.20
C ALA A 185 17.95 -0.62 1.75
N ASP A 186 17.19 0.11 0.92
CA ASP A 186 16.59 1.40 1.28
C ASP A 186 15.06 1.35 1.27
N THR A 187 14.47 0.66 2.25
CA THR A 187 13.02 0.67 2.47
C THR A 187 12.57 2.01 3.05
N VAL A 188 11.50 2.59 2.50
CA VAL A 188 11.11 3.97 2.80
C VAL A 188 9.60 4.15 2.86
N ILE A 189 9.15 4.99 3.79
CA ILE A 189 7.86 5.69 3.69
C ILE A 189 8.14 7.11 3.22
N PHE A 190 7.57 7.48 2.07
CA PHE A 190 7.94 8.63 1.26
C PHE A 190 6.73 9.50 0.90
N ARG A 191 6.96 10.80 0.76
CA ARG A 191 6.07 11.74 0.08
C ARG A 191 6.86 12.53 -0.92
N THR A 192 6.34 12.67 -2.14
CA THR A 192 6.99 13.40 -3.24
C THR A 192 7.26 14.86 -2.92
N ASP A 193 8.09 15.50 -3.73
CA ASP A 193 8.14 16.96 -3.78
C ASP A 193 6.74 17.52 -4.07
N LEU A 194 6.39 18.64 -3.42
CA LEU A 194 5.12 19.31 -3.63
C LEU A 194 5.33 20.40 -4.66
N HIS A 195 4.69 20.23 -5.80
CA HIS A 195 4.73 21.19 -6.89
C HIS A 195 3.39 21.91 -6.99
N ASN A 196 3.48 23.21 -7.27
CA ASN A 196 2.34 23.97 -7.74
C ASN A 196 2.08 23.59 -9.20
N LEU A 197 1.01 22.83 -9.46
CA LEU A 197 0.73 22.30 -10.79
C LEU A 197 0.44 23.39 -11.83
N THR A 198 0.06 24.60 -11.41
CA THR A 198 -0.19 25.74 -12.32
C THR A 198 1.10 26.46 -12.68
N THR A 199 1.99 26.70 -11.71
CA THR A 199 3.23 27.46 -11.95
C THR A 199 4.44 26.58 -12.27
N GLY A 200 4.34 25.26 -12.05
CA GLY A 200 5.43 24.29 -12.19
C GLY A 200 6.45 24.32 -11.05
N ARG A 201 6.39 25.30 -10.14
CA ARG A 201 7.40 25.52 -9.11
C ARG A 201 7.30 24.48 -8.00
N LYS A 202 8.47 23.99 -7.55
CA LYS A 202 8.58 23.19 -6.34
C LYS A 202 8.45 24.11 -5.12
N GLU A 203 7.42 23.91 -4.30
CA GLU A 203 7.19 24.71 -3.09
C GLU A 203 7.71 24.02 -1.82
N PHE A 204 7.59 22.70 -1.74
CA PHE A 204 8.12 21.92 -0.61
C PHE A 204 8.89 20.70 -1.09
N SER A 205 10.02 20.42 -0.46
CA SER A 205 10.79 19.21 -0.74
C SER A 205 10.07 17.95 -0.25
N PHE A 206 10.45 16.80 -0.80
CA PHE A 206 10.00 15.47 -0.42
C PHE A 206 10.21 15.16 1.06
N ARG A 207 9.47 14.19 1.58
CA ARG A 207 9.66 13.67 2.94
C ARG A 207 9.90 12.18 2.92
N ARG A 208 10.81 11.72 3.79
CA ARG A 208 11.16 10.30 3.89
C ARG A 208 11.43 9.85 5.32
N THR A 209 11.33 8.55 5.57
CA THR A 209 11.83 7.95 6.80
C THR A 209 13.36 8.04 6.87
N LEU A 210 13.91 7.98 8.08
CA LEU A 210 15.36 8.00 8.28
C LEU A 210 16.00 6.77 7.63
N LYS A 211 17.04 7.01 6.82
CA LYS A 211 17.69 5.96 6.03
C LYS A 211 18.59 5.12 6.93
N TYR A 212 18.57 3.80 6.75
CA TYR A 212 19.37 2.83 7.51
C TYR A 212 19.09 2.78 9.02
N ASP A 213 17.94 3.29 9.48
CA ASP A 213 17.51 3.17 10.87
C ASP A 213 16.44 2.08 11.03
N SER A 214 16.82 0.96 11.63
CA SER A 214 15.93 -0.19 11.85
C SER A 214 14.82 0.09 12.87
N LYS A 215 14.96 1.10 13.73
CA LYS A 215 13.86 1.52 14.62
C LYS A 215 12.73 2.16 13.81
N TRP A 216 13.05 2.80 12.69
CA TRP A 216 12.06 3.37 11.79
C TRP A 216 11.40 2.28 10.94
N LEU A 217 12.18 1.53 10.18
CA LEU A 217 11.72 0.43 9.31
C LEU A 217 12.77 -0.68 9.24
N ASP A 218 12.37 -1.94 9.43
CA ASP A 218 13.27 -3.09 9.28
C ASP A 218 12.67 -4.19 8.37
N LYS A 219 13.06 -4.17 7.09
CA LYS A 219 12.55 -5.05 6.02
C LYS A 219 11.00 -5.10 5.95
N PRO A 220 10.32 -3.94 5.88
CA PRO A 220 8.87 -3.89 5.78
C PRO A 220 8.34 -4.53 4.49
N ASN A 221 7.20 -5.19 4.59
CA ASN A 221 6.32 -5.55 3.48
C ASN A 221 5.04 -4.74 3.62
N PHE A 222 4.80 -3.82 2.70
CA PHE A 222 3.64 -2.93 2.77
C PHE A 222 2.38 -3.61 2.26
N VAL A 223 1.25 -3.34 2.93
CA VAL A 223 -0.06 -3.92 2.62
C VAL A 223 -1.03 -2.85 2.13
N GLY A 224 -0.97 -1.64 2.68
CA GLY A 224 -1.91 -0.58 2.30
C GLY A 224 -1.59 0.77 2.91
N SER A 225 -2.18 1.83 2.35
CA SER A 225 -2.08 3.18 2.87
C SER A 225 -3.38 3.95 2.67
N PHE A 226 -3.71 4.83 3.61
CA PHE A 226 -5.02 5.50 3.69
C PHE A 226 -4.88 6.95 4.10
N ASP A 227 -5.67 7.80 3.46
CA ASP A 227 -5.87 9.19 3.82
C ASP A 227 -7.00 9.26 4.86
N VAL A 228 -6.67 9.65 6.09
CA VAL A 228 -7.63 9.77 7.20
C VAL A 228 -7.43 11.09 7.93
N GLY A 229 -8.35 12.03 7.68
CA GLY A 229 -8.35 13.36 8.30
C GLY A 229 -7.07 14.15 8.00
N ASP A 230 -6.34 14.51 9.05
CA ASP A 230 -5.05 15.22 8.95
C ASP A 230 -3.83 14.30 8.79
N TYR A 231 -4.05 13.00 8.63
CA TYR A 231 -3.00 11.99 8.63
C TYR A 231 -3.02 11.12 7.38
N VAL A 232 -1.87 10.53 7.10
CA VAL A 232 -1.76 9.36 6.22
C VAL A 232 -1.30 8.18 7.06
N LEU A 233 -2.00 7.06 6.94
CA LEU A 233 -1.73 5.81 7.63
C LEU A 233 -1.07 4.82 6.67
N PHE A 234 -0.10 4.04 7.16
CA PHE A 234 0.58 2.99 6.42
C PHE A 234 0.51 1.68 7.20
N PHE A 235 0.10 0.61 6.53
CA PHE A 235 -0.02 -0.74 7.09
C PHE A 235 1.03 -1.64 6.46
N PHE A 236 1.80 -2.32 7.30
CA PHE A 236 2.89 -3.19 6.86
C PHE A 236 3.25 -4.21 7.94
N ARG A 237 3.98 -5.25 7.56
CA ARG A 237 4.66 -6.16 8.49
C ARG A 237 6.16 -6.01 8.35
N GLU A 238 6.90 -6.08 9.44
CA GLU A 238 8.36 -5.89 9.47
C GLU A 238 9.01 -6.76 10.54
N THR A 239 10.34 -6.85 10.53
CA THR A 239 11.10 -7.53 11.60
C THR A 239 10.88 -6.82 12.94
N ALA A 240 10.55 -7.57 13.99
CA ALA A 240 10.30 -7.04 15.32
C ALA A 240 11.62 -6.78 16.07
N VAL A 241 12.22 -5.60 15.84
CA VAL A 241 13.48 -5.18 16.49
C VAL A 241 13.38 -5.23 18.01
N GLU A 242 12.21 -4.93 18.59
CA GLU A 242 11.97 -5.00 20.03
C GLU A 242 11.94 -6.42 20.61
N TYR A 243 11.83 -7.45 19.76
CA TYR A 243 11.75 -8.85 20.17
C TYR A 243 13.07 -9.62 19.95
N ILE A 244 14.12 -8.98 19.43
CA ILE A 244 15.39 -9.65 19.05
C ILE A 244 16.01 -10.43 20.21
N ASN A 245 15.91 -9.93 21.44
CA ASN A 245 16.46 -10.59 22.64
C ASN A 245 15.69 -11.85 23.04
N CYS A 246 14.46 -12.02 22.56
CA CYS A 246 13.60 -13.17 22.85
C CYS A 246 13.51 -14.15 21.65
N GLY A 247 14.02 -13.75 20.48
CA GLY A 247 14.02 -14.56 19.27
C GLY A 247 13.81 -13.71 18.00
N LYS A 248 13.50 -14.39 16.89
CA LYS A 248 13.12 -13.72 15.64
C LYS A 248 11.60 -13.74 15.49
N ALA A 249 11.00 -12.56 15.34
CA ALA A 249 9.58 -12.42 15.07
C ALA A 249 9.35 -11.33 14.02
N VAL A 250 8.25 -11.44 13.28
CA VAL A 250 7.71 -10.41 12.40
C VAL A 250 6.51 -9.81 13.11
N TYR A 251 6.34 -8.48 13.11
CA TYR A 251 5.16 -7.82 13.66
C TYR A 251 4.45 -6.96 12.62
N SER A 252 3.13 -6.98 12.70
CA SER A 252 2.24 -6.09 11.96
C SER A 252 2.23 -4.70 12.59
N ARG A 253 2.25 -3.68 11.75
CA ARG A 253 2.38 -2.28 12.13
C ARG A 253 1.35 -1.41 11.43
N VAL A 254 0.95 -0.37 12.16
CA VAL A 254 0.40 0.85 11.57
C VAL A 254 1.35 1.98 11.86
N ALA A 255 1.77 2.69 10.82
CA ALA A 255 2.46 3.96 10.95
C ALA A 255 1.55 5.12 10.57
N ARG A 256 1.83 6.29 11.12
CA ARG A 256 1.12 7.54 10.88
C ARG A 256 2.10 8.67 10.65
N VAL A 257 1.78 9.52 9.68
CA VAL A 257 2.43 10.82 9.45
C VAL A 257 1.36 11.91 9.34
N CYS A 258 1.68 13.14 9.76
CA CYS A 258 0.82 14.29 9.53
C CYS A 258 0.94 14.73 8.06
N LYS A 259 -0.19 15.08 7.43
CA LYS A 259 -0.17 15.65 6.08
C LYS A 259 0.62 16.95 6.03
N ARG A 260 0.45 17.81 7.03
CA ARG A 260 1.13 19.11 7.15
C ARG A 260 2.60 19.04 7.57
N ASP A 261 3.19 17.84 7.69
CA ASP A 261 4.59 17.69 8.11
C ASP A 261 5.53 18.36 7.09
N THR A 262 6.35 19.30 7.58
CA THR A 262 7.39 20.01 6.81
C THR A 262 8.79 19.66 7.30
N GLY A 263 8.95 18.52 7.96
CA GLY A 263 10.20 17.93 8.37
C GLY A 263 10.81 18.52 9.63
N GLY A 264 11.93 17.92 10.06
CA GLY A 264 12.70 18.38 11.21
C GLY A 264 13.51 19.64 10.91
N LYS A 265 14.22 20.14 11.92
CA LYS A 265 15.14 21.27 11.76
C LYS A 265 16.45 20.82 11.10
N ASN A 266 17.08 21.71 10.34
CA ASN A 266 18.44 21.55 9.78
C ASN A 266 18.61 20.25 8.98
N ILE A 267 19.43 19.32 9.50
CA ILE A 267 19.81 18.06 8.84
C ILE A 267 18.64 17.10 8.63
N LEU A 268 17.58 17.21 9.44
CA LEU A 268 16.38 16.37 9.36
C LEU A 268 15.27 17.02 8.51
N SER A 269 15.58 18.05 7.73
CA SER A 269 14.59 18.80 6.93
C SER A 269 13.86 17.96 5.88
N GLN A 270 14.49 16.88 5.39
CA GLN A 270 13.88 15.93 4.45
C GLN A 270 13.25 14.71 5.15
N ASN A 271 13.39 14.61 6.47
CA ASN A 271 12.85 13.50 7.26
C ASN A 271 11.51 13.89 7.89
N TRP A 272 10.63 12.91 8.08
CA TRP A 272 9.38 13.12 8.81
C TRP A 272 9.66 13.59 10.25
N ALA A 273 8.99 14.66 10.70
CA ALA A 273 9.02 15.06 12.11
C ALA A 273 7.88 14.41 12.93
N THR A 274 6.90 13.83 12.25
CA THR A 274 5.65 13.33 12.85
C THR A 274 5.44 11.82 12.68
N TYR A 275 6.45 11.12 12.16
CA TYR A 275 6.40 9.66 11.98
C TYR A 275 6.29 8.94 13.33
N LEU A 276 5.27 8.11 13.45
CA LEU A 276 5.07 7.20 14.57
C LEU A 276 4.56 5.86 14.05
N LYS A 277 5.01 4.75 14.65
CA LYS A 277 4.47 3.41 14.38
C LYS A 277 4.04 2.69 15.66
N ALA A 278 3.00 1.87 15.56
CA ALA A 278 2.49 1.02 16.64
C ALA A 278 2.33 -0.43 16.15
N ARG A 279 2.43 -1.40 17.07
CA ARG A 279 2.13 -2.81 16.79
C ARG A 279 0.62 -2.97 16.66
N LEU A 280 0.18 -3.73 15.67
CA LEU A 280 -1.19 -4.18 15.57
C LEU A 280 -1.37 -5.43 16.44
N ASN A 281 -2.27 -5.35 17.43
CA ASN A 281 -2.60 -6.48 18.27
C ASN A 281 -3.80 -7.24 17.71
N CYS A 282 -3.50 -8.41 17.15
CA CYS A 282 -4.43 -9.32 16.53
C CYS A 282 -4.24 -10.67 17.25
N SER A 283 -5.11 -10.96 18.22
CA SER A 283 -4.93 -12.13 19.09
C SER A 283 -6.24 -12.73 19.57
N ILE A 284 -6.20 -14.03 19.87
CA ILE A 284 -7.26 -14.72 20.60
C ILE A 284 -7.04 -14.40 22.10
N PRO A 285 -8.03 -13.82 22.80
CA PRO A 285 -7.89 -13.48 24.22
C PRO A 285 -7.76 -14.75 25.08
N GLY A 286 -6.93 -14.67 26.11
CA GLY A 286 -6.68 -15.74 27.08
C GLY A 286 -5.56 -15.33 28.05
N GLU A 287 -5.25 -16.16 29.06
CA GLU A 287 -4.11 -15.92 29.97
C GLU A 287 -2.78 -15.85 29.19
N PHE A 288 -2.67 -16.66 28.13
CA PHE A 288 -1.59 -16.61 27.15
C PHE A 288 -2.20 -16.32 25.77
N PRO A 289 -2.26 -15.05 25.35
CA PRO A 289 -2.88 -14.70 24.08
C PRO A 289 -2.14 -15.34 22.89
N PHE A 290 -2.90 -15.89 21.95
CA PHE A 290 -2.35 -16.42 20.69
C PHE A 290 -2.34 -15.30 19.64
N TYR A 291 -1.16 -14.88 19.20
CA TYR A 291 -0.98 -13.72 18.31
C TYR A 291 -0.85 -14.12 16.84
N PHE A 292 -1.65 -13.47 15.98
CA PHE A 292 -1.46 -13.47 14.53
C PHE A 292 -0.61 -12.26 14.14
N ASN A 293 0.71 -12.48 14.01
CA ASN A 293 1.65 -11.37 13.92
C ASN A 293 1.85 -10.80 12.51
N GLU A 294 1.44 -11.50 11.45
CA GLU A 294 1.69 -11.13 10.05
C GLU A 294 0.41 -10.75 9.32
N ILE A 295 0.23 -9.45 9.04
CA ILE A 295 -0.88 -8.93 8.26
C ILE A 295 -0.74 -9.38 6.79
N PRO A 296 -1.76 -10.06 6.23
CA PRO A 296 -1.71 -10.54 4.85
C PRO A 296 -1.85 -9.41 3.83
N GLU A 297 -1.38 -9.64 2.62
CA GLU A 297 -1.45 -8.68 1.51
C GLU A 297 -2.90 -8.40 1.07
N SER A 298 -3.77 -9.41 1.11
CA SER A 298 -5.19 -9.31 0.70
C SER A 298 -6.13 -8.73 1.77
N THR A 299 -5.61 -7.96 2.72
CA THR A 299 -6.44 -7.43 3.81
C THR A 299 -7.38 -6.34 3.29
N ASN A 300 -8.68 -6.60 3.30
CA ASN A 300 -9.71 -5.58 3.08
C ASN A 300 -9.79 -4.65 4.30
N LEU A 301 -9.12 -3.49 4.20
CA LEU A 301 -9.14 -2.47 5.24
C LEU A 301 -10.25 -1.45 4.93
N ASP A 302 -11.44 -1.66 5.50
CA ASP A 302 -12.55 -0.71 5.35
C ASP A 302 -12.59 0.30 6.51
N PHE A 303 -12.37 1.58 6.20
CA PHE A 303 -12.40 2.69 7.16
C PHE A 303 -13.78 3.36 7.25
N ASN A 304 -14.77 2.94 6.46
CA ASN A 304 -16.11 3.54 6.48
C ASN A 304 -16.97 3.05 7.67
N TYR A 305 -16.54 2.00 8.37
CA TYR A 305 -17.21 1.44 9.56
C TYR A 305 -16.46 1.74 10.87
N ILE A 306 -15.98 2.97 11.05
CA ILE A 306 -15.40 3.43 12.33
C ILE A 306 -16.47 4.19 13.12
N PRO A 307 -17.19 3.56 14.06
CA PRO A 307 -18.04 4.32 14.97
C PRO A 307 -17.16 5.24 15.82
N LEU A 308 -17.46 6.54 15.78
CA LEU A 308 -16.80 7.63 16.54
C LEU A 308 -16.92 7.51 18.07
N ARG A 309 -17.18 6.32 18.63
CA ARG A 309 -17.34 6.11 20.08
C ARG A 309 -16.20 5.26 20.66
N PRO A 310 -15.55 5.72 21.74
CA PRO A 310 -14.46 4.99 22.37
C PRO A 310 -15.03 3.99 23.39
N LYS A 311 -15.29 2.76 22.98
CA LYS A 311 -15.39 1.64 23.91
C LYS A 311 -14.65 0.45 23.30
N HIS A 312 -13.48 0.16 23.90
CA HIS A 312 -12.65 -1.03 23.73
C HIS A 312 -12.78 -1.76 22.39
N ALA A 313 -11.94 -1.40 21.43
CA ALA A 313 -11.97 -2.03 20.12
C ALA A 313 -10.67 -2.80 19.89
N ASN A 314 -10.72 -4.10 20.20
CA ASN A 314 -9.76 -5.05 19.65
C ASN A 314 -9.91 -5.05 18.12
N ILE A 315 -8.79 -5.19 17.41
CA ILE A 315 -8.80 -5.46 15.98
C ILE A 315 -9.51 -6.82 15.82
N ASP A 316 -10.72 -6.82 15.26
CA ASP A 316 -11.43 -8.07 14.99
C ASP A 316 -10.75 -8.75 13.79
N CYS A 317 -9.76 -9.56 14.12
CA CYS A 317 -9.12 -10.48 13.21
C CYS A 317 -9.91 -11.77 13.20
N GLN A 318 -10.96 -11.83 12.40
CA GLN A 318 -11.61 -13.11 12.15
C GLN A 318 -10.63 -14.03 11.43
N PHE A 319 -10.51 -15.25 11.94
CA PHE A 319 -9.60 -16.30 11.49
C PHE A 319 -9.39 -16.27 9.96
N GLY A 320 -8.15 -15.95 9.56
CA GLY A 320 -7.61 -16.39 8.29
C GLY A 320 -7.84 -15.56 7.03
N THR A 321 -8.17 -14.26 7.05
CA THR A 321 -7.93 -13.32 5.91
C THR A 321 -8.55 -11.93 6.05
N ASN A 322 -9.50 -11.71 6.97
CA ASN A 322 -10.30 -10.49 6.99
C ASN A 322 -10.14 -9.72 8.31
N ILE A 323 -9.49 -8.56 8.26
CA ILE A 323 -9.50 -7.58 9.36
C ILE A 323 -10.62 -6.59 9.07
N ARG A 324 -11.79 -6.75 9.71
CA ARG A 324 -13.01 -6.00 9.36
C ARG A 324 -13.20 -4.68 10.11
N SER A 325 -12.39 -4.37 11.13
CA SER A 325 -12.54 -3.10 11.84
C SER A 325 -11.24 -2.59 12.48
N PHE A 326 -10.88 -1.35 12.13
CA PHE A 326 -9.85 -0.55 12.83
C PHE A 326 -10.55 0.64 13.49
N ASN A 327 -10.69 0.65 14.82
CA ASN A 327 -11.36 1.74 15.56
C ASN A 327 -10.34 2.68 16.25
N SER A 328 -10.84 3.73 16.90
CA SER A 328 -10.24 4.75 17.78
C SER A 328 -9.04 4.35 18.66
N MET A 329 -8.77 3.05 18.86
CA MET A 329 -7.59 2.53 19.55
C MET A 329 -6.28 2.87 18.82
N VAL A 330 -6.25 2.85 17.48
CA VAL A 330 -5.06 3.27 16.70
C VAL A 330 -4.71 4.73 16.98
N HIS A 331 -5.72 5.60 17.00
CA HIS A 331 -5.52 7.01 17.34
C HIS A 331 -5.05 7.18 18.79
N ARG A 332 -5.57 6.38 19.74
CA ARG A 332 -5.15 6.40 21.14
C ARG A 332 -3.71 5.95 21.30
N ASP A 333 -3.33 4.77 20.81
CA ASP A 333 -1.97 4.22 20.94
C ASP A 333 -0.91 5.13 20.31
N LEU A 334 -1.19 5.68 19.13
CA LEU A 334 -0.28 6.63 18.48
C LEU A 334 -0.22 7.98 19.20
N SER A 335 -1.29 8.38 19.91
CA SER A 335 -1.28 9.61 20.72
C SER A 335 -0.57 9.40 22.05
N ASP A 336 -0.75 8.23 22.68
CA ASP A 336 -0.04 7.83 23.90
C ASP A 336 1.46 7.69 23.64
N LYS A 337 1.86 7.11 22.49
CA LYS A 337 3.27 7.12 22.05
C LYS A 337 3.81 8.53 21.86
N ARG A 338 3.03 9.45 21.30
CA ARG A 338 3.43 10.87 21.17
C ARG A 338 3.63 11.50 22.55
N ALA A 339 2.71 11.28 23.48
CA ALA A 339 2.80 11.80 24.85
C ALA A 339 3.98 11.20 25.62
N ALA A 340 4.28 9.91 25.43
CA ALA A 340 5.46 9.26 26.00
C ALA A 340 6.76 9.85 25.44
N ASN A 341 6.81 10.11 24.13
CA ASN A 341 7.96 10.76 23.51
C ASN A 341 8.12 12.21 23.95
N SER A 342 7.03 12.98 24.13
CA SER A 342 7.13 14.37 24.59
C SER A 342 7.57 14.50 26.05
N ARG A 343 7.26 13.51 26.91
CA ARG A 343 7.71 13.48 28.32
C ARG A 343 9.19 13.11 28.48
N ARG A 344 9.81 12.51 27.45
CA ARG A 344 11.23 12.12 27.49
C ARG A 344 12.19 13.20 26.99
N GLY A 345 11.73 14.43 26.74
CA GLY A 345 12.53 15.47 26.08
C GLY A 345 12.81 15.11 24.61
N PRO A 346 13.51 15.95 23.82
CA PRO A 346 13.83 15.65 22.44
C PRO A 346 14.86 14.51 22.39
N ILE A 347 14.38 13.28 22.52
CA ILE A 347 15.13 12.12 22.06
C ILE A 347 15.09 12.22 20.54
N PHE A 348 16.22 12.59 19.95
CA PHE A 348 16.53 12.21 18.58
C PHE A 348 16.41 10.67 18.54
N ILE A 349 15.28 10.17 18.00
CA ILE A 349 15.04 8.74 17.78
C ILE A 349 15.58 8.36 16.42
#